data_AF-A0A0S3UEE7-F1
#
_entry.id   AF-A0A0S3UEE7-F1
#
_cell.length_a   1.000
_cell.length_b   1.000
_cell.length_c   1.000
_cell.angle_alpha   90.00
_cell.angle_beta   90.00
_cell.angle_gamma   90.00
#
_symmetry.space_group_name_H-M   'P 1'
#
loop_
_entity.id
_entity.type
_entity.pdbx_description
1 polymer ?
#
loop_
_entity_poly.entity_id
_entity_poly.type
_entity_poly.pdbx_seq_one_letter_code
_entity_poly.pdbx_strand_id
1 'polypeptide(L)'
;MSEHLFAERERLLTLIAEIRNSGAVAPANVWISPNFQNKGGKIYEYYKLTSENPEVKHQSLGKIGSEKYRDWLARIQRRDAIVELEQQLSMLQALIDRQQTKILELPDEESS
;
A
#
# COMPACT_ATOMS: atom_id res chain seq x y z
N MET A 1 12.17 -4.40 -27.54
CA MET A 1 11.40 -4.13 -26.31
C MET A 1 12.27 -4.49 -25.11
N SER A 2 12.31 -3.69 -24.03
CA SER A 2 13.29 -3.91 -22.95
C SER A 2 12.87 -5.05 -22.02
N GLU A 3 13.53 -6.21 -22.13
CA GLU A 3 13.33 -7.40 -21.29
C GLU A 3 13.40 -7.08 -19.78
N HIS A 4 14.28 -6.13 -19.41
CA HIS A 4 14.42 -5.64 -18.05
C HIS A 4 13.13 -5.00 -17.48
N LEU A 5 12.37 -4.26 -18.29
CA LEU A 5 11.15 -3.61 -17.80
C LEU A 5 10.05 -4.62 -17.49
N PHE A 6 9.93 -5.70 -18.29
CA PHE A 6 9.00 -6.78 -18.01
C PHE A 6 9.43 -7.59 -16.80
N ALA A 7 10.73 -7.88 -16.66
CA ALA A 7 11.26 -8.58 -15.49
C ALA A 7 10.98 -7.80 -14.19
N GLU A 8 11.19 -6.48 -14.19
CA GLU A 8 10.91 -5.65 -13.02
C GLU A 8 9.39 -5.57 -12.72
N ARG A 9 8.54 -5.56 -13.76
CA ARG A 9 7.08 -5.61 -13.59
C ARG A 9 6.65 -6.89 -12.89
N GLU A 10 7.16 -8.04 -13.33
CA GLU A 10 6.85 -9.34 -12.71
C GLU A 10 7.39 -9.44 -11.28
N ARG A 11 8.56 -8.86 -11.02
CA ARG A 11 9.11 -8.75 -9.67
C ARG A 11 8.19 -7.95 -8.74
N LEU A 12 7.72 -6.76 -9.16
CA LEU A 12 6.83 -5.93 -8.36
C LEU A 12 5.50 -6.65 -8.06
N LEU A 13 4.92 -7.33 -9.06
CA LEU A 13 3.72 -8.15 -8.87
C LEU A 13 3.94 -9.28 -7.87
N THR A 14 5.09 -9.94 -7.93
CA THR A 14 5.47 -10.99 -6.98
C THR A 14 5.56 -10.44 -5.55
N LEU A 15 6.22 -9.29 -5.36
CA LEU A 15 6.33 -8.65 -4.05
C LEU A 15 4.95 -8.25 -3.48
N ILE A 16 4.06 -7.71 -4.31
CA ILE A 16 2.69 -7.39 -3.89
C ILE A 16 1.96 -8.66 -3.43
N ALA A 17 2.08 -9.75 -4.19
CA ALA A 17 1.47 -11.03 -3.83
C ALA A 17 2.03 -11.60 -2.52
N GLU A 18 3.35 -11.55 -2.32
CA GLU A 18 4.01 -11.98 -1.09
C GLU A 18 3.52 -11.20 0.14
N ILE A 19 3.41 -9.87 0.04
CA ILE A 19 2.90 -9.04 1.15
C ILE A 19 1.44 -9.39 1.45
N ARG A 20 0.60 -9.55 0.43
CA ARG A 20 -0.81 -9.96 0.60
C ARG A 20 -0.93 -11.34 1.24
N ASN A 21 -0.01 -12.27 0.91
CA ASN A 21 0.03 -13.62 1.48
C ASN A 21 0.61 -13.64 2.91
N SER A 22 1.40 -12.64 3.30
CA SER A 22 2.00 -12.55 4.65
C SER A 22 0.97 -12.26 5.77
N GLY A 23 -0.25 -11.88 5.42
CA GLY A 23 -1.34 -11.69 6.36
C GLY A 23 -2.32 -10.60 5.95
N ALA A 24 -3.27 -10.31 6.84
CA ALA A 24 -4.31 -9.32 6.58
C ALA A 24 -3.73 -7.94 6.27
N VAL A 25 -4.38 -7.25 5.34
CA VAL A 25 -4.05 -5.89 4.89
C VAL A 25 -5.14 -4.94 5.38
N ALA A 26 -4.76 -3.77 5.88
CA ALA A 26 -5.72 -2.78 6.34
C ALA A 26 -6.51 -2.20 5.15
N PRO A 27 -7.80 -1.87 5.31
CA PRO A 27 -8.54 -1.11 4.32
C PRO A 27 -7.92 0.28 4.06
N ALA A 28 -8.32 0.89 2.94
CA ALA A 28 -7.99 2.28 2.64
C ALA A 28 -8.58 3.22 3.70
N ASN A 29 -7.92 4.37 3.90
CA ASN A 29 -8.34 5.45 4.81
C ASN A 29 -8.59 5.00 6.26
N VAL A 30 -7.80 4.02 6.72
CA VAL A 30 -7.79 3.54 8.11
C VAL A 30 -6.45 3.89 8.77
N TRP A 31 -6.48 4.42 9.98
CA TRP A 31 -5.27 4.73 10.75
C TRP A 31 -5.46 4.49 12.24
N ILE A 32 -4.34 4.40 12.96
CA ILE A 32 -4.33 4.32 14.42
C ILE A 32 -4.19 5.75 14.95
N SER A 33 -5.05 6.13 15.90
CA SER A 33 -4.97 7.44 16.56
C SER A 33 -4.95 7.31 18.08
N PRO A 34 -4.27 8.21 18.79
CA PRO A 34 -4.31 8.25 20.23
C PRO A 34 -5.71 8.64 20.74
N ASN A 35 -6.05 8.13 21.91
CA ASN A 35 -7.27 8.39 22.64
C ASN A 35 -6.92 8.61 24.12
N PHE A 36 -6.90 9.87 24.55
CA PHE A 36 -6.56 10.25 25.91
C PHE A 36 -7.79 10.19 26.81
N GLN A 37 -7.70 9.43 27.91
CA GLN A 37 -8.76 9.33 28.91
C GLN A 37 -8.29 9.95 30.23
N ASN A 38 -9.05 10.89 30.77
CA ASN A 38 -8.83 11.40 32.13
C ASN A 38 -9.63 10.56 33.14
N LYS A 39 -8.95 9.96 34.11
CA LYS A 39 -9.57 9.25 35.23
C LYS A 39 -8.91 9.67 36.53
N GLY A 40 -9.66 10.37 37.39
CA GLY A 40 -9.17 10.81 38.70
C GLY A 40 -7.96 11.74 38.63
N GLY A 41 -7.89 12.63 37.63
CA GLY A 41 -6.77 13.56 37.45
C GLY A 41 -5.54 12.97 36.76
N LYS A 42 -5.55 11.67 36.43
CA LYS A 42 -4.50 11.02 35.64
C LYS A 42 -4.93 10.89 34.18
N ILE A 43 -4.05 11.25 33.26
CA ILE A 43 -4.23 11.07 31.82
C ILE A 43 -3.68 9.71 31.42
N TYR A 44 -4.52 8.89 30.78
CA TYR A 44 -4.14 7.61 30.22
C TYR A 44 -4.18 7.69 28.70
N GLU A 45 -3.07 7.33 28.06
CA GLU A 45 -3.00 7.20 26.61
C GLU A 45 -3.38 5.79 26.18
N TYR A 46 -4.42 5.71 25.36
CA TYR A 46 -4.81 4.51 24.63
C TYR A 46 -4.82 4.81 23.13
N TYR A 47 -5.02 3.78 22.32
CA TYR A 47 -5.08 3.85 20.88
C TYR A 47 -6.38 3.25 20.38
N LYS A 48 -6.88 3.81 19.29
CA LYS A 48 -8.08 3.34 18.60
C LYS A 48 -7.85 3.30 17.10
N LEU A 49 -8.62 2.45 16.44
CA LEU A 49 -8.76 2.45 15.00
C LEU A 49 -9.71 3.55 14.58
N THR A 50 -9.25 4.39 13.67
CA THR A 50 -10.02 5.47 13.06
C THR A 50 -10.07 5.26 11.55
N SER A 51 -11.17 5.68 10.95
CA SER A 51 -11.43 5.47 9.54
C SER A 51 -12.29 6.62 9.00
N GLU A 52 -12.06 7.01 7.75
CA GLU A 52 -13.02 7.82 6.98
C GLU A 52 -14.05 6.95 6.26
N ASN A 53 -13.77 5.65 6.12
CA ASN A 53 -14.73 4.70 5.58
C ASN A 53 -15.81 4.40 6.65
N PRO A 54 -17.10 4.72 6.39
CA PRO A 54 -18.20 4.50 7.34
C PRO A 54 -18.45 3.03 7.66
N GLU A 55 -17.98 2.10 6.83
CA GLU A 55 -18.13 0.66 7.03
C GLU A 55 -17.12 0.09 8.05
N VAL A 56 -16.01 0.81 8.30
CA VAL A 56 -15.00 0.40 9.28
C VAL A 56 -15.37 0.97 10.64
N LYS A 57 -15.88 0.10 11.51
CA LYS A 57 -16.22 0.50 12.89
C LYS A 57 -14.99 0.93 13.67
N HIS A 58 -15.10 2.07 14.37
CA HIS A 58 -14.14 2.47 15.37
C HIS A 58 -14.00 1.38 16.45
N GLN A 59 -12.77 1.02 16.76
CA GLN A 59 -12.48 0.03 17.79
C GLN A 59 -11.29 0.43 18.65
N SER A 60 -11.36 0.10 19.94
CA SER A 60 -10.25 0.29 20.87
C SER A 60 -9.17 -0.75 20.63
N LEU A 61 -7.93 -0.29 20.46
CA LEU A 61 -6.73 -1.12 20.32
C LEU A 61 -5.99 -1.28 21.65
N GLY A 62 -6.37 -0.52 22.68
CA GLY A 62 -5.70 -0.56 23.99
C GLY A 62 -4.43 0.29 24.01
N LYS A 63 -3.42 -0.11 24.77
CA LYS A 63 -2.15 0.63 24.87
C LYS A 63 -1.24 0.39 23.67
N ILE A 64 -0.25 1.26 23.50
CA ILE A 64 0.85 1.01 22.58
C ILE A 64 1.48 -0.37 22.86
N GLY A 65 1.80 -1.09 21.79
CA GLY A 65 2.42 -2.40 21.89
C GLY A 65 1.48 -3.52 22.38
N SER A 66 0.19 -3.27 22.61
CA SER A 66 -0.78 -4.36 22.81
C SER A 66 -0.84 -5.27 21.58
N GLU A 67 -1.32 -6.50 21.74
CA GLU A 67 -1.47 -7.42 20.61
C GLU A 67 -2.36 -6.83 19.50
N LYS A 68 -3.50 -6.25 19.85
CA LYS A 68 -4.40 -5.58 18.89
C LYS A 68 -3.73 -4.39 18.21
N TYR A 69 -2.95 -3.60 18.94
CA TYR A 69 -2.21 -2.48 18.37
C TYR A 69 -1.17 -2.97 17.36
N ARG A 70 -0.36 -3.97 17.71
CA ARG A 70 0.68 -4.53 16.83
C ARG A 70 0.08 -5.19 15.58
N ASP A 71 -1.02 -5.92 15.74
CA ASP A 71 -1.74 -6.52 14.61
C ASP A 71 -2.21 -5.44 13.62
N TRP A 72 -2.89 -4.40 14.10
CA TRP A 72 -3.36 -3.32 13.22
C TRP A 72 -2.24 -2.49 12.62
N LEU A 73 -1.16 -2.27 13.37
CA LEU A 73 0.02 -1.60 12.84
C LEU A 73 0.62 -2.41 11.69
N ALA A 74 0.76 -3.73 11.84
CA ALA A 74 1.27 -4.59 10.78
C ALA A 74 0.35 -4.60 9.55
N ARG A 75 -0.98 -4.63 9.74
CA ARG A 75 -1.95 -4.54 8.63
C ARG A 75 -1.81 -3.24 7.84
N ILE A 76 -1.61 -2.11 8.54
CA ILE A 76 -1.41 -0.79 7.94
C ILE A 76 -0.08 -0.75 7.19
N GLN A 77 1.00 -1.24 7.80
CA GLN A 77 2.32 -1.31 7.15
C GLN A 77 2.29 -2.15 5.86
N ARG A 78 1.60 -3.28 5.86
CA ARG A 78 1.41 -4.09 4.64
C ARG A 78 0.66 -3.30 3.56
N ARG A 79 -0.42 -2.59 3.94
CA ARG A 79 -1.19 -1.76 3.00
C ARG A 79 -0.30 -0.69 2.38
N ASP A 80 0.44 0.04 3.21
CA ASP A 80 1.27 1.15 2.76
C ASP A 80 2.38 0.67 1.81
N ALA A 81 3.01 -0.46 2.13
CA ALA A 81 3.97 -1.11 1.25
C ALA A 81 3.36 -1.54 -0.10
N ILE A 82 2.15 -2.12 -0.09
CA ILE A 82 1.44 -2.48 -1.32
C ILE A 82 1.14 -1.24 -2.16
N VAL A 83 0.66 -0.15 -1.55
CA VAL A 83 0.34 1.09 -2.27
C VAL A 83 1.59 1.67 -2.93
N GLU A 84 2.72 1.66 -2.24
CA GLU A 84 3.99 2.11 -2.82
C GLU A 84 4.40 1.26 -4.03
N LEU A 85 4.32 -0.07 -3.92
CA LEU A 85 4.61 -0.98 -5.03
C LEU A 85 3.63 -0.81 -6.21
N GLU A 86 2.35 -0.58 -5.94
CA GLU A 86 1.33 -0.32 -6.96
C GLU A 86 1.62 1.01 -7.69
N GLN A 87 2.12 2.04 -7.01
CA GLN A 87 2.57 3.27 -7.63
C GLN A 87 3.79 3.04 -8.55
N GLN A 88 4.78 2.29 -8.07
CA GLN A 88 5.96 1.92 -8.88
C GLN A 88 5.55 1.12 -10.13
N LEU A 89 4.63 0.17 -9.98
CA LEU A 89 4.08 -0.62 -11.07
C LEU A 89 3.37 0.25 -12.10
N SER A 90 2.57 1.22 -11.65
CA SER A 90 1.88 2.17 -12.53
C SER A 90 2.85 3.03 -13.33
N MET A 91 3.89 3.56 -12.69
CA MET A 91 4.95 4.33 -13.37
C MET A 91 5.70 3.48 -14.40
N LEU A 92 6.02 2.22 -14.05
CA LEU A 92 6.70 1.29 -14.94
C LEU A 92 5.84 0.93 -16.15
N GLN A 93 4.54 0.67 -15.94
CA GLN A 93 3.61 0.39 -17.03
C GLN A 93 3.52 1.58 -18.00
N ALA A 94 3.43 2.81 -17.49
CA ALA A 94 3.41 4.01 -18.33
C ALA A 94 4.70 4.18 -19.17
N LEU A 95 5.86 3.72 -18.66
CA LEU A 95 7.11 3.71 -19.44
C LEU A 95 7.09 2.66 -20.55
N ILE A 96 6.59 1.46 -20.26
CA ILE A 96 6.43 0.38 -21.25
C ILE A 96 5.51 0.85 -22.38
N ASP A 97 4.36 1.43 -22.03
CA ASP A 97 3.37 1.88 -23.00
C ASP A 97 3.96 2.96 -23.93
N ARG A 98 4.69 3.94 -23.38
CA ARG A 98 5.39 4.97 -24.17
C ARG A 98 6.43 4.40 -25.13
N GLN A 99 7.17 3.37 -24.71
CA GLN A 99 8.14 2.70 -25.58
C GLN A 99 7.45 1.95 -26.72
N GLN A 100 6.31 1.32 -26.45
CA GLN A 100 5.52 0.63 -27.47
C GLN A 100 4.95 1.61 -28.50
N THR A 101 4.36 2.73 -28.06
CA THR A 101 3.86 3.77 -28.97
C THR A 101 4.95 4.32 -29.89
N LYS A 102 6.14 4.60 -29.35
CA LYS A 102 7.26 5.13 -30.14
C LYS A 102 7.79 4.15 -31.20
N ILE A 103 7.65 2.84 -30.98
CA ILE A 103 8.03 1.80 -31.96
C ILE A 103 7.00 1.72 -33.10
N LEU A 104 5.72 1.97 -32.81
CA LEU A 104 4.63 1.95 -33.78
C LEU A 104 4.56 3.21 -34.68
N GLU A 105 5.18 4.32 -34.27
CA GLU A 105 5.19 5.60 -35.00
C GLU A 105 6.40 5.81 -35.91
N LEU A 106 7.28 4.81 -36.08
CA LEU A 106 8.36 4.85 -37.07
C LEU A 106 7.81 4.33 -38.42
N PRO A 107 7.51 5.20 -39.41
CA PRO A 107 7.23 4.74 -40.77
C PRO A 107 8.48 4.08 -41.35
N ASP A 108 8.29 3.00 -42.11
CA ASP A 108 9.31 2.36 -42.94
C ASP A 108 9.84 3.35 -44.00
N GLU A 109 10.71 4.28 -43.60
CA GLU A 109 11.53 5.07 -44.51
C GLU A 109 12.80 4.29 -44.89
N GLU A 110 12.68 3.04 -45.35
CA GLU A 110 13.71 2.38 -46.16
C GLU A 110 13.06 1.40 -47.14
N SER A 111 12.51 1.93 -48.22
CA SER A 111 12.35 1.20 -49.48
C SER A 111 12.59 2.19 -50.61
N SER A 112 13.87 2.44 -50.86
CA SER A 112 14.37 3.06 -52.10
C SER A 112 14.40 2.03 -53.23
#